data_AF-A0A533THF7-F1
#
_entry.id   AF-A0A533THF7-F1
#
_cell.length_a   1.000
_cell.length_b   1.000
_cell.length_c   1.000
_cell.angle_alpha   90.00
_cell.angle_beta   90.00
_cell.angle_gamma   90.00
#
_symmetry.space_group_name_H-M   'P 1'
#
loop_
_entity.id
_entity.type
_entity.pdbx_description
1 polymer ?
#
loop_
_entity_poly.entity_id
_entity_poly.type
_entity_poly.pdbx_seq_one_letter_code
_entity_poly.pdbx_strand_id
1 'polypeptide(L)'
;MKPLKQVGQSYLALIDGERQLQQSLFEDAAATYRRAMEVSRTIPQDEAFDYDGFDAIAHTGLSCALVKLERYPETLESTEIALRYFNRRGELNQDEGKQWIDAVYSRAVALDGVGRFDESLKAFRMVGEMIAERKGDMKNKEELQQAVVQFINKVESALSGKKPADYKAWWEFWA
;
A
#
# COMPACT_ATOMS: atom_id res chain seq x y z
N MET A 1 -27.64 16.73 -8.89
CA MET A 1 -27.71 15.52 -8.03
C MET A 1 -26.95 14.31 -8.56
N LYS A 2 -26.66 14.17 -9.86
CA LYS A 2 -25.85 13.05 -10.34
C LYS A 2 -24.49 12.94 -9.60
N PRO A 3 -23.70 14.02 -9.44
CA PRO A 3 -22.34 13.93 -8.90
C PRO A 3 -22.23 13.32 -7.50
N LEU A 4 -23.14 13.70 -6.59
CA LEU A 4 -23.20 13.13 -5.24
C LEU A 4 -23.44 11.60 -5.26
N LYS A 5 -24.18 11.10 -6.25
CA LYS A 5 -24.39 9.65 -6.43
C LYS A 5 -23.08 8.97 -6.83
N GLN A 6 -22.32 9.52 -7.76
CA GLN A 6 -21.05 8.92 -8.17
C GLN A 6 -20.01 8.94 -7.05
N VAL A 7 -19.93 10.04 -6.30
CA VAL A 7 -19.10 10.13 -5.09
C VAL A 7 -19.49 9.04 -4.09
N GLY A 8 -20.78 8.92 -3.76
CA GLY A 8 -21.24 7.88 -2.85
C GLY A 8 -20.94 6.46 -3.36
N GLN A 9 -21.13 6.20 -4.65
CA GLN A 9 -20.86 4.91 -5.27
C GLN A 9 -19.37 4.54 -5.26
N SER A 10 -18.47 5.50 -5.50
CA SER A 10 -17.03 5.24 -5.50
C SER A 10 -16.52 4.88 -4.10
N TYR A 11 -16.96 5.61 -3.05
CA TYR A 11 -16.62 5.28 -1.67
C TYR A 11 -17.24 3.97 -1.17
N LEU A 12 -18.49 3.66 -1.55
CA LEU A 12 -19.10 2.37 -1.23
C LEU A 12 -18.30 1.22 -1.85
N ALA A 13 -17.82 1.37 -3.08
CA ALA A 13 -16.95 0.39 -3.71
C ALA A 13 -15.62 0.20 -2.95
N LEU A 14 -15.00 1.27 -2.42
CA LEU A 14 -13.81 1.12 -1.56
C LEU A 14 -14.10 0.29 -0.31
N ILE A 15 -15.23 0.56 0.35
CA ILE A 15 -15.65 -0.16 1.57
C ILE A 15 -15.95 -1.64 1.25
N ASP A 16 -16.58 -1.92 0.10
CA ASP A 16 -16.85 -3.28 -0.35
C ASP A 16 -15.56 -4.02 -0.70
N GLY A 17 -14.60 -3.36 -1.37
CA GLY A 17 -13.28 -3.92 -1.66
C GLY A 17 -12.50 -4.28 -0.39
N GLU A 18 -12.54 -3.41 0.62
CA GLU A 18 -11.92 -3.64 1.93
C GLU A 18 -12.56 -4.85 2.64
N ARG A 19 -13.89 -4.96 2.59
CA ARG A 19 -14.61 -6.13 3.14
C ARG A 19 -14.20 -7.42 2.44
N GLN A 20 -14.07 -7.39 1.12
CA GLN A 20 -13.64 -8.54 0.33
C GLN A 20 -12.20 -8.95 0.66
N LEU A 21 -11.28 -7.98 0.86
CA LEU A 21 -9.92 -8.26 1.35
C LEU A 21 -9.93 -8.99 2.69
N GLN A 22 -10.71 -8.50 3.65
CA GLN A 22 -10.83 -9.12 4.98
C GLN A 22 -11.41 -10.54 4.92
N GLN A 23 -12.24 -10.82 3.91
CA GLN A 23 -12.81 -12.15 3.65
C GLN A 23 -11.92 -13.02 2.75
N SER A 24 -10.71 -12.56 2.40
CA SER A 24 -9.79 -13.24 1.49
C SER A 24 -10.34 -13.48 0.07
N LEU A 25 -11.31 -12.69 -0.37
CA LEU A 25 -11.87 -12.69 -1.73
C LEU A 25 -11.02 -11.79 -2.64
N PHE A 26 -9.75 -12.16 -2.85
CA PHE A 26 -8.76 -11.24 -3.42
C PHE A 26 -9.04 -10.83 -4.87
N GLU A 27 -9.53 -11.74 -5.73
CA GLU A 27 -9.90 -11.38 -7.10
C GLU A 27 -11.10 -10.42 -7.13
N ASP A 28 -12.10 -10.67 -6.29
CA ASP A 28 -13.27 -9.78 -6.16
C ASP A 28 -12.85 -8.42 -5.63
N ALA A 29 -12.00 -8.38 -4.60
CA ALA A 29 -11.45 -7.14 -4.05
C ALA A 29 -10.71 -6.35 -5.14
N ALA A 30 -9.80 -7.00 -5.88
CA ALA A 30 -9.06 -6.37 -6.96
C ALA A 30 -9.98 -5.82 -8.07
N ALA A 31 -11.03 -6.55 -8.44
CA ALA A 31 -12.03 -6.08 -9.39
C ALA A 31 -12.83 -4.88 -8.84
N THR A 32 -13.19 -4.91 -7.56
CA THR A 32 -13.97 -3.86 -6.90
C THR A 32 -13.17 -2.56 -6.76
N TYR A 33 -11.89 -2.61 -6.39
CA TYR A 33 -11.05 -1.41 -6.34
C TYR A 33 -10.87 -0.77 -7.73
N ARG A 34 -10.68 -1.58 -8.77
CA ARG A 34 -10.63 -1.08 -10.16
C ARG A 34 -11.94 -0.37 -10.52
N ARG A 35 -13.09 -0.98 -10.19
CA ARG A 35 -14.40 -0.38 -10.40
C ARG A 35 -14.59 0.92 -9.60
N ALA A 36 -14.08 0.99 -8.37
CA ALA A 36 -14.16 2.21 -7.56
C ALA A 36 -13.49 3.40 -8.28
N MET A 37 -12.31 3.17 -8.88
CA MET A 37 -11.60 4.17 -9.70
C MET A 37 -12.30 4.47 -11.03
N GLU A 38 -12.90 3.47 -11.67
CA GLU A 38 -13.71 3.71 -12.88
C GLU A 38 -14.90 4.62 -12.59
N VAL A 39 -15.58 4.41 -11.45
CA VAL A 39 -16.70 5.24 -11.02
C VAL A 39 -16.23 6.64 -10.65
N SER A 40 -15.13 6.79 -9.91
CA SER A 40 -14.60 8.10 -9.51
C SER A 40 -14.27 8.97 -10.73
N ARG A 41 -13.74 8.37 -11.81
CA ARG A 41 -13.44 9.05 -13.09
C ARG A 41 -14.68 9.60 -13.81
N THR A 42 -15.88 9.17 -13.43
CA THR A 42 -17.15 9.72 -13.98
C THR A 42 -17.70 10.90 -13.18
N ILE A 43 -17.06 11.27 -12.06
CA ILE A 43 -17.39 12.48 -11.31
C ILE A 43 -16.92 13.70 -12.13
N PRO A 44 -17.76 14.74 -12.29
CA PRO A 44 -17.35 15.97 -12.97
C PRO A 44 -16.16 16.65 -12.29
N GLN A 45 -15.25 17.22 -13.09
CA GLN A 45 -14.01 17.84 -12.59
C GLN A 45 -14.24 19.14 -11.81
N ASP A 46 -15.41 19.77 -11.97
CA ASP A 46 -15.84 20.96 -11.22
C ASP A 46 -16.43 20.63 -9.84
N GLU A 47 -16.62 19.35 -9.52
CA GLU A 47 -17.05 18.89 -8.21
C GLU A 47 -15.87 18.81 -7.24
N ALA A 48 -16.10 19.20 -5.99
CA ALA A 48 -15.11 19.15 -4.93
C ALA A 48 -14.88 17.68 -4.50
N PHE A 49 -13.96 17.00 -5.19
CA PHE A 49 -13.57 15.62 -4.94
C PHE A 49 -12.05 15.50 -4.97
N ASP A 50 -11.47 14.84 -3.97
CA ASP A 50 -10.04 14.57 -3.92
C ASP A 50 -9.69 13.33 -4.74
N TYR A 51 -9.51 13.54 -6.04
CA TYR A 51 -9.16 12.46 -6.98
C TYR A 51 -7.85 11.76 -6.61
N ASP A 52 -6.82 12.54 -6.27
CA ASP A 52 -5.50 11.99 -5.98
C ASP A 52 -5.52 11.14 -4.69
N GLY A 53 -6.18 11.62 -3.63
CA GLY A 53 -6.32 10.88 -2.38
C GLY A 53 -7.22 9.64 -2.53
N PHE A 54 -8.30 9.75 -3.29
CA PHE A 54 -9.17 8.61 -3.59
C PHE A 54 -8.41 7.52 -4.37
N ASP A 55 -7.70 7.89 -5.43
CA ASP A 55 -6.91 6.93 -6.23
C ASP A 55 -5.80 6.30 -5.38
N ALA A 56 -5.15 7.05 -4.48
CA ALA A 56 -4.14 6.50 -3.59
C ALA A 56 -4.69 5.41 -2.66
N ILE A 57 -5.87 5.64 -2.07
CA ILE A 57 -6.54 4.64 -1.22
C ILE A 57 -6.97 3.43 -2.05
N ALA A 58 -7.57 3.65 -3.23
CA ALA A 58 -8.00 2.57 -4.11
C ALA A 58 -6.83 1.69 -4.58
N HIS A 59 -5.71 2.33 -4.96
CA HIS A 59 -4.49 1.64 -5.37
C HIS A 59 -3.79 0.91 -4.22
N THR A 60 -3.92 1.40 -2.99
CA THR A 60 -3.42 0.69 -1.81
C THR A 60 -4.18 -0.62 -1.62
N GLY A 61 -5.51 -0.56 -1.54
CA GLY A 61 -6.36 -1.74 -1.42
C GLY A 61 -6.18 -2.73 -2.58
N LEU A 62 -6.10 -2.21 -3.82
CA LEU A 62 -5.80 -3.02 -4.99
C LEU A 62 -4.44 -3.73 -4.86
N SER A 63 -3.41 -3.04 -4.38
CA SER A 63 -2.08 -3.63 -4.18
C SER A 63 -2.09 -4.76 -3.14
N CYS A 64 -2.84 -4.58 -2.05
CA CYS A 64 -3.04 -5.61 -1.02
C CYS A 64 -3.75 -6.86 -1.57
N ALA A 65 -4.68 -6.71 -2.50
CA ALA A 65 -5.32 -7.84 -3.17
C ALA A 65 -4.34 -8.54 -4.13
N LEU A 66 -3.67 -7.76 -4.98
CA LEU A 66 -2.75 -8.27 -6.00
C LEU A 66 -1.56 -9.02 -5.40
N VAL A 67 -1.04 -8.55 -4.26
CA VAL A 67 0.10 -9.21 -3.63
C VAL A 67 -0.28 -10.59 -3.06
N LYS A 68 -1.53 -10.76 -2.61
CA LYS A 68 -2.07 -12.06 -2.17
C LYS A 68 -2.34 -13.02 -3.33
N LEU A 69 -2.51 -12.48 -4.54
CA LEU A 69 -2.61 -13.21 -5.80
C LEU A 69 -1.25 -13.42 -6.48
N GLU A 70 -0.15 -13.02 -5.83
CA GLU A 70 1.21 -13.09 -6.38
C GLU A 70 1.41 -12.33 -7.71
N ARG A 71 0.55 -11.33 -7.98
CA ARG A 71 0.61 -10.48 -9.18
C ARG A 71 1.59 -9.32 -8.97
N TYR A 72 2.84 -9.66 -8.64
CA TYR A 72 3.83 -8.71 -8.14
C TYR A 72 4.12 -7.51 -9.06
N PRO A 73 4.24 -7.65 -10.40
CA PRO A 73 4.43 -6.48 -11.26
C PRO A 73 3.29 -5.47 -11.17
N GLU A 74 2.04 -5.93 -11.10
CA GLU A 74 0.86 -5.07 -10.95
C GLU A 74 0.78 -4.47 -9.54
N THR A 75 1.20 -5.21 -8.51
CA THR A 75 1.37 -4.64 -7.16
C THR A 75 2.37 -3.49 -7.16
N LEU A 76 3.49 -3.61 -7.87
CA LEU A 76 4.50 -2.55 -7.95
C LEU A 76 3.95 -1.30 -8.65
N GLU A 77 3.22 -1.46 -9.76
CA GLU A 77 2.55 -0.35 -10.44
C GLU A 77 1.53 0.34 -9.53
N SER A 78 0.69 -0.44 -8.85
CA SER A 78 -0.34 0.11 -7.95
C SER A 78 0.28 0.83 -6.74
N THR A 79 1.31 0.25 -6.13
CA THR A 79 2.00 0.88 -4.99
C THR A 79 2.77 2.13 -5.39
N GLU A 80 3.30 2.22 -6.61
CA GLU A 80 3.95 3.45 -7.10
C GLU A 80 2.97 4.63 -7.14
N ILE A 81 1.75 4.41 -7.63
CA ILE A 81 0.70 5.43 -7.67
C ILE A 81 0.30 5.86 -6.25
N ALA A 82 0.04 4.90 -5.36
CA ALA A 82 -0.35 5.18 -3.98
C ALA A 82 0.76 5.94 -3.21
N LEU A 83 2.00 5.48 -3.31
CA LEU A 83 3.13 6.09 -2.60
C LEU A 83 3.50 7.47 -3.14
N ARG A 84 3.25 7.76 -4.42
CA ARG A 84 3.41 9.13 -4.96
C ARG A 84 2.53 10.13 -4.21
N TYR A 85 1.31 9.73 -3.83
CA TYR A 85 0.41 10.57 -3.03
C TYR A 85 0.88 10.67 -1.58
N PHE A 86 1.06 9.53 -0.91
CA PHE A 86 1.39 9.53 0.53
C PHE A 86 2.74 10.15 0.85
N ASN A 87 3.76 9.96 0.01
CA ASN A 87 5.06 10.61 0.22
C ASN A 87 4.99 12.14 0.10
N ARG A 88 3.98 12.67 -0.60
CA ARG A 88 3.82 14.12 -0.80
C ARG A 88 2.89 14.76 0.23
N ARG A 89 1.83 14.04 0.63
CA ARG A 89 0.70 14.60 1.39
C ARG A 89 0.29 13.78 2.60
N GLY A 90 0.79 12.56 2.74
CA GLY A 90 0.36 11.64 3.77
C GLY A 90 0.77 12.09 5.18
N GLU A 91 -0.16 11.98 6.11
CA GLU A 91 0.08 12.17 7.53
C GLU A 91 0.08 10.82 8.26
N LEU A 92 1.27 10.34 8.65
CA LEU A 92 1.44 9.02 9.30
C LEU A 92 0.56 8.82 10.55
N ASN A 93 0.30 9.90 11.29
CA ASN A 93 -0.46 9.86 12.54
C ASN A 93 -1.98 10.00 12.37
N GLN A 94 -2.46 10.21 11.14
CA GLN A 94 -3.89 10.18 10.81
C GLN A 94 -4.33 8.77 10.41
N ASP A 95 -5.59 8.63 10.04
CA ASP A 95 -6.14 7.35 9.58
C ASP A 95 -5.51 6.88 8.25
N GLU A 96 -5.21 7.80 7.33
CA GLU A 96 -4.53 7.49 6.06
C GLU A 96 -3.11 6.95 6.25
N GLY A 97 -2.47 7.20 7.39
CA GLY A 97 -1.18 6.61 7.73
C GLY A 97 -1.19 5.07 7.75
N LYS A 98 -2.35 4.45 8.00
CA LYS A 98 -2.51 2.98 7.88
C LYS A 98 -2.36 2.55 6.42
N GLN A 99 -3.02 3.25 5.51
CA GLN A 99 -2.95 3.00 4.06
C GLN A 99 -1.54 3.23 3.52
N TRP A 100 -0.84 4.25 4.04
CA TRP A 100 0.56 4.46 3.69
C TRP A 100 1.44 3.26 4.08
N ILE A 101 1.32 2.78 5.33
CA ILE A 101 2.04 1.59 5.80
C ILE A 101 1.72 0.37 4.91
N ASP A 102 0.43 0.14 4.60
CA ASP A 102 -0.01 -0.98 3.77
C ASP A 102 0.55 -0.92 2.34
N ALA A 103 0.65 0.27 1.76
CA ALA A 103 1.25 0.49 0.44
C ALA A 103 2.76 0.18 0.44
N VAL A 104 3.51 0.63 1.47
CA VAL A 104 4.94 0.32 1.60
C VAL A 104 5.14 -1.19 1.83
N TYR A 105 4.30 -1.82 2.65
CA TYR A 105 4.35 -3.26 2.91
C TYR A 105 4.07 -4.09 1.64
N SER A 106 3.00 -3.77 0.90
CA SER A 106 2.68 -4.45 -0.35
C SER A 106 3.80 -4.31 -1.38
N ARG A 107 4.46 -3.14 -1.43
CA ARG A 107 5.64 -2.92 -2.27
C ARG A 107 6.80 -3.81 -1.84
N ALA A 108 7.08 -3.92 -0.54
CA ALA A 108 8.17 -4.74 -0.01
C ALA A 108 8.00 -6.23 -0.38
N VAL A 109 6.78 -6.76 -0.22
CA VAL A 109 6.45 -8.14 -0.60
C VAL A 109 6.55 -8.34 -2.12
N ALA A 110 6.07 -7.39 -2.93
CA ALA A 110 6.19 -7.50 -4.38
C ALA A 110 7.63 -7.42 -4.88
N LEU A 111 8.47 -6.60 -4.26
CA LEU A 111 9.91 -6.54 -4.53
C LEU A 111 10.60 -7.89 -4.19
N ASP A 112 10.23 -8.54 -3.09
CA ASP A 112 10.69 -9.91 -2.77
C ASP A 112 10.27 -10.89 -3.86
N GLY A 113 8.99 -10.85 -4.25
CA GLY A 113 8.40 -11.73 -5.26
C GLY A 113 9.04 -11.63 -6.65
N VAL A 114 9.59 -10.46 -7.03
CA VAL A 114 10.35 -10.27 -8.28
C VAL A 114 11.88 -10.38 -8.10
N GLY A 115 12.36 -10.77 -6.91
CA GLY A 115 13.77 -11.00 -6.63
C GLY A 115 14.62 -9.74 -6.39
N ARG A 116 13.99 -8.58 -6.16
CA ARG A 116 14.66 -7.30 -5.82
C ARG A 116 14.88 -7.21 -4.30
N PHE A 117 15.63 -8.17 -3.77
CA PHE A 117 15.78 -8.41 -2.33
C PHE A 117 16.34 -7.22 -1.53
N ASP A 118 17.33 -6.50 -2.05
CA ASP A 118 17.91 -5.34 -1.36
C ASP A 118 16.88 -4.20 -1.18
N GLU A 119 16.04 -3.99 -2.19
CA GLU A 119 14.99 -2.98 -2.15
C GLU A 119 13.82 -3.42 -1.27
N SER A 120 13.48 -4.71 -1.32
CA SER A 120 12.50 -5.34 -0.43
C SER A 120 12.90 -5.16 1.04
N LEU A 121 14.17 -5.45 1.38
CA LEU A 121 14.69 -5.30 2.74
C LEU A 121 14.59 -3.85 3.24
N LYS A 122 14.96 -2.87 2.40
CA LYS A 122 14.82 -1.44 2.72
C LYS A 122 13.36 -1.09 2.98
N ALA A 123 12.44 -1.56 2.14
CA ALA A 123 11.02 -1.29 2.29
C ALA A 123 10.45 -1.93 3.57
N PHE A 124 10.80 -3.18 3.91
CA PHE A 124 10.36 -3.81 5.16
C PHE A 124 10.89 -3.09 6.41
N ARG A 125 12.15 -2.63 6.39
CA ARG A 125 12.69 -1.82 7.49
C ARG A 125 11.91 -0.53 7.68
N MET A 126 11.61 0.16 6.57
CA MET A 126 10.76 1.36 6.59
C MET A 126 9.38 1.08 7.18
N VAL A 127 8.72 -0.04 6.82
CA VAL A 127 7.45 -0.44 7.44
C VAL A 127 7.60 -0.58 8.97
N GLY A 128 8.66 -1.23 9.44
CA GLY A 128 8.92 -1.40 10.87
C GLY A 128 9.08 -0.07 11.60
N GLU A 129 9.83 0.87 11.02
CA GLU A 129 10.02 2.23 11.53
C GLU A 129 8.69 3.00 11.59
N MET A 130 7.90 2.97 10.51
CA MET A 130 6.60 3.63 10.43
C MET A 130 5.63 3.11 11.51
N ILE A 131 5.59 1.80 11.75
CA ILE A 131 4.73 1.20 12.79
C ILE A 131 5.19 1.62 14.19
N ALA A 132 6.49 1.74 14.41
CA ALA A 132 7.04 2.19 15.70
C ALA A 132 6.72 3.66 15.97
N GLU A 133 6.81 4.52 14.95
CA GLU A 133 6.57 5.96 15.05
C GLU A 133 5.09 6.35 15.10
N ARG A 134 4.21 5.55 14.48
CA ARG A 134 2.79 5.84 14.43
C ARG A 134 2.16 5.84 15.83
N LYS A 135 1.60 6.99 16.21
CA LYS A 135 0.94 7.22 17.51
C LYS A 135 -0.54 6.81 17.51
N GLY A 136 -1.15 6.69 16.33
CA GLY A 136 -2.54 6.26 16.19
C GLY A 136 -2.74 4.77 16.46
N ASP A 137 -3.98 4.38 16.77
CA ASP A 137 -4.34 2.99 17.01
C ASP A 137 -4.23 2.13 15.73
N MET A 138 -3.68 0.93 15.87
CA MET A 138 -3.51 -0.07 14.82
C MET A 138 -3.96 -1.42 15.38
N LYS A 139 -5.14 -1.90 14.96
CA LYS A 139 -5.72 -3.15 15.48
C LYS A 139 -4.81 -4.37 15.33
N ASN A 140 -3.98 -4.40 14.29
CA ASN A 140 -3.13 -5.54 13.94
C ASN A 140 -1.63 -5.18 14.06
N LYS A 141 -1.28 -4.27 14.99
CA LYS A 141 0.10 -3.73 15.11
C LYS A 141 1.13 -4.84 15.33
N GLU A 142 0.89 -5.69 16.31
CA GLU A 142 1.81 -6.74 16.73
C GLU A 142 1.99 -7.79 15.64
N GLU A 143 0.89 -8.18 14.98
CA GLU A 143 0.91 -9.13 13.86
C GLU A 143 1.74 -8.59 12.69
N LEU A 144 1.54 -7.32 12.34
CA LEU A 144 2.29 -6.67 11.26
C LEU A 144 3.77 -6.53 11.63
N GLN A 145 4.10 -6.16 12.88
CA GLN A 145 5.49 -6.11 13.35
C GLN A 145 6.17 -7.49 13.28
N GLN A 146 5.48 -8.55 13.72
CA GLN A 146 6.01 -9.91 13.64
C GLN A 146 6.22 -10.34 12.20
N ALA A 147 5.27 -10.06 11.30
CA ALA A 147 5.40 -10.35 9.87
C ALA A 147 6.63 -9.64 9.29
N VAL A 148 6.79 -8.34 9.56
CA VAL A 148 7.94 -7.55 9.09
C VAL A 148 9.26 -8.14 9.58
N VAL A 149 9.38 -8.50 10.86
CA VAL A 149 10.60 -9.13 11.40
C VAL A 149 10.88 -10.47 10.72
N GLN A 150 9.87 -11.31 10.51
CA GLN A 150 10.02 -12.58 9.81
C GLN A 150 10.48 -12.38 8.36
N PHE A 151 9.90 -11.41 7.64
CA PHE A 151 10.30 -11.08 6.28
C PHE A 151 11.74 -10.55 6.21
N ILE A 152 12.13 -9.65 7.11
CA ILE A 152 13.51 -9.16 7.21
C ILE A 152 14.48 -10.32 7.41
N ASN A 153 14.23 -11.20 8.38
CA ASN A 153 15.10 -12.35 8.64
C ASN A 153 15.18 -13.29 7.43
N LYS A 154 14.06 -13.54 6.73
CA LYS A 154 14.02 -14.35 5.50
C LYS A 154 14.88 -13.72 4.41
N VAL A 155 14.68 -12.44 4.11
CA VAL A 155 15.40 -11.72 3.06
C VAL A 155 16.89 -11.61 3.40
N GLU A 156 17.24 -11.29 4.64
CA GLU A 156 18.64 -11.23 5.10
C GLU A 156 19.33 -12.59 5.03
N SER A 157 18.62 -13.69 5.33
CA SER A 157 19.18 -15.03 5.16
C SER A 157 19.47 -15.33 3.69
N ALA A 158 18.59 -14.92 2.76
CA ALA A 158 18.79 -15.07 1.33
C ALA A 158 19.92 -14.18 0.79
N LEU A 159 20.09 -12.98 1.37
CA LEU A 159 21.17 -12.06 1.05
C LEU A 159 22.49 -12.45 1.72
N SER A 160 22.52 -13.17 2.84
CA SER A 160 23.79 -13.61 3.46
C SER A 160 24.59 -14.57 2.56
N GLY A 161 23.95 -15.15 1.54
CA GLY A 161 24.59 -15.87 0.43
C GLY A 161 25.14 -14.98 -0.71
N LYS A 162 24.92 -13.66 -0.69
CA LYS A 162 25.36 -12.65 -1.67
C LYS A 162 25.90 -11.40 -0.96
N LYS A 163 27.20 -11.11 -1.06
CA LYS A 163 27.86 -9.95 -0.42
C LYS A 163 27.00 -8.66 -0.49
N PRO A 164 26.76 -7.95 0.63
CA PRO A 164 25.94 -6.75 0.61
C PRO A 164 26.67 -5.62 -0.12
N ALA A 165 25.98 -5.00 -1.09
CA ALA A 165 26.37 -3.72 -1.66
C ALA A 165 25.84 -2.60 -0.75
N ASP A 166 26.77 -1.79 -0.23
CA ASP A 166 26.60 -0.51 0.48
C ASP A 166 25.16 -0.12 0.85
N TYR A 167 24.76 -0.51 2.06
CA TYR A 167 23.55 -0.01 2.71
C TYR A 167 23.73 1.47 3.07
N LYS A 168 22.94 2.34 2.43
CA LYS A 168 22.78 3.76 2.80
C LYS A 168 21.49 3.97 3.56
N ALA A 169 21.56 4.77 4.61
CA ALA A 169 20.43 5.08 5.47
C ALA A 169 19.41 6.03 4.80
N TRP A 170 18.15 5.98 5.23
CA TRP A 170 17.03 6.65 4.55
C TRP A 170 17.11 8.18 4.53
N TRP A 171 17.85 8.80 5.46
CA TRP A 171 18.10 10.25 5.46
C TRP A 171 19.09 10.72 4.38
N GLU A 172 19.84 9.82 3.74
CA GLU A 172 20.79 10.16 2.66
C GLU A 172 20.13 10.42 1.31
N PHE A 173 18.83 10.17 1.16
CA PHE A 173 18.08 10.38 -0.09
C PHE A 173 17.45 11.77 -0.21
N TRP A 174 17.62 12.63 0.81
CA TRP A 174 17.03 13.98 0.87
C TRP A 174 18.08 15.11 0.97
N ALA A 175 19.33 14.84 0.58
CA ALA A 175 20.42 15.83 0.48
C ALA A 175 20.73 16.19 -0.99
#